data_AF-A0A7V4YRH9-F1
#
_entry.id   AF-A0A7V4YRH9-F1
#
_cell.length_a   1.000
_cell.length_b   1.000
_cell.length_c   1.000
_cell.angle_alpha   90.00
_cell.angle_beta   90.00
_cell.angle_gamma   90.00
#
_symmetry.space_group_name_H-M   'P 1'
#
loop_
_entity.id
_entity.type
_entity.pdbx_description
1 polymer ?
#
loop_
_entity_poly.entity_id
_entity_poly.type
_entity_poly.pdbx_seq_one_letter_code
_entity_poly.pdbx_strand_id
1 'polypeptide(L)'
;MKIILNAKEEVFEKEISVLELLRLKNIRPEVVVVEVNEVIIDRSDYDRKILKDGDVVEMVFFMGGGMEDKQMKKAGLKVAENVLDLFFNTPIVKLNRVIGKNSAEVFAKLEAFSPAGSVKDRIALSMIETAEKEGLLKEGSVVVEPTSGNTGIGLALVCAVKGYRCILVMPESMSLERIYILKAFGAEVVLTPAIEGMQGAVKKSEEIVKKTKNAFMPQQFKNPSNPEIHRKTTAQEIIRAMDGKIDAFVAGVGTGGTITGVGEVLKKMIPDVLIVAVEPHTSAVLSGKPPGPHKIQGIGAGFIPDVLNRKIIDRIVTVKDDEAYNMARRLAKEEGIFCGISSGAACFAAIKI
;
A
#
# COMPACT_ATOMS: atom_id res chain seq x y z
N MET A 1 8.34 -46.89 -21.44
CA MET A 1 8.74 -45.55 -21.91
C MET A 1 9.46 -44.84 -20.78
N LYS A 2 10.61 -44.25 -21.08
CA LYS A 2 11.47 -43.50 -20.17
C LYS A 2 11.53 -42.05 -20.64
N ILE A 3 11.24 -41.11 -19.75
CA ILE A 3 11.34 -39.67 -20.01
C ILE A 3 12.20 -38.99 -18.95
N ILE A 4 12.68 -37.78 -19.22
CA ILE A 4 13.36 -36.93 -18.25
C ILE A 4 12.38 -35.82 -17.84
N LEU A 5 11.74 -35.94 -16.68
CA LEU A 5 10.83 -34.95 -16.12
C LEU A 5 11.54 -34.08 -15.08
N ASN A 6 11.66 -32.77 -15.32
CA ASN A 6 12.34 -31.82 -14.43
C ASN A 6 13.73 -32.34 -13.97
N ALA A 7 14.55 -32.75 -14.94
CA ALA A 7 15.87 -33.34 -14.74
C ALA A 7 15.90 -34.68 -13.97
N LYS A 8 14.76 -35.35 -13.79
CA LYS A 8 14.67 -36.69 -13.19
C LYS A 8 14.09 -37.69 -14.17
N GLU A 9 14.69 -38.88 -14.18
CA GLU A 9 14.20 -39.97 -15.00
C GLU A 9 12.91 -40.57 -14.42
N GLU A 10 11.91 -40.75 -15.27
CA GLU A 10 10.62 -41.36 -14.94
C GLU A 10 10.29 -42.45 -15.95
N VAL A 11 9.81 -43.59 -15.46
CA VAL A 11 9.50 -44.77 -16.28
C VAL A 11 8.00 -45.07 -16.22
N PHE A 12 7.39 -45.21 -17.39
CA PHE A 12 5.98 -45.52 -17.58
C PHE A 12 5.81 -46.80 -18.40
N GLU A 13 4.80 -47.60 -18.10
CA GLU A 13 4.53 -48.88 -18.77
C GLU A 13 4.13 -48.71 -20.26
N LYS A 14 3.55 -47.55 -20.60
CA LYS A 14 3.09 -47.19 -21.95
C LYS A 14 3.41 -45.73 -22.25
N GLU A 15 3.29 -45.34 -23.52
CA GLU A 15 3.22 -43.93 -23.88
C GLU A 15 1.97 -43.30 -23.26
N ILE A 16 2.10 -42.07 -22.76
CA ILE A 16 1.04 -41.34 -22.07
C ILE A 16 0.95 -39.92 -22.64
N SER A 17 -0.23 -39.30 -22.59
CA SER A 17 -0.36 -37.89 -22.93
C SER A 17 0.18 -37.00 -21.83
N VAL A 18 0.47 -35.74 -22.15
CA VAL A 18 0.80 -34.70 -21.15
C VAL A 18 -0.29 -34.63 -20.07
N LEU A 19 -1.57 -34.69 -20.44
CA LEU A 19 -2.68 -34.67 -19.48
C LEU A 19 -2.68 -35.90 -18.55
N GLU A 20 -2.38 -37.08 -19.07
CA GLU A 20 -2.29 -38.31 -18.26
C GLU A 20 -1.08 -38.25 -17.32
N LEU A 21 0.06 -37.71 -17.77
CA LEU A 21 1.21 -37.43 -16.91
C LEU A 21 0.85 -36.49 -15.75
N LEU A 22 0.15 -35.38 -16.04
CA LEU A 22 -0.31 -34.43 -15.02
C LEU A 22 -1.23 -35.09 -14.00
N ARG A 23 -2.17 -35.95 -14.46
CA ARG A 23 -3.05 -36.71 -13.57
C ARG A 23 -2.28 -37.67 -12.67
N LEU A 24 -1.31 -38.40 -13.21
CA LEU A 24 -0.47 -39.33 -12.45
C LEU A 24 0.37 -38.63 -11.38
N LYS A 25 0.81 -37.40 -11.66
CA LYS A 25 1.54 -36.55 -10.70
C LYS A 25 0.64 -35.74 -9.78
N ASN A 26 -0.69 -35.90 -9.89
CA ASN A 26 -1.70 -35.14 -9.14
C ASN A 26 -1.55 -33.61 -9.31
N ILE A 27 -1.24 -33.18 -10.54
CA ILE A 27 -1.04 -31.78 -10.93
C ILE A 27 -2.26 -31.32 -11.74
N ARG A 28 -2.77 -30.14 -11.39
CA ARG A 28 -3.86 -29.48 -12.12
C ARG A 28 -3.30 -28.79 -13.38
N PRO A 29 -3.87 -29.01 -14.58
CA PRO A 29 -3.41 -28.35 -15.82
C PRO A 29 -3.42 -26.82 -15.75
N GLU A 30 -4.28 -26.23 -14.92
CA GLU A 30 -4.44 -24.78 -14.79
C GLU A 30 -3.26 -24.10 -14.07
N VAL A 31 -2.48 -24.86 -13.28
CA VAL A 31 -1.39 -24.32 -12.46
C VAL A 31 0.00 -24.67 -12.97
N VAL A 32 0.09 -25.22 -14.18
CA VAL A 32 1.35 -25.66 -14.77
C VAL A 32 1.43 -25.27 -16.25
N VAL A 33 2.64 -24.98 -16.71
CA VAL A 33 3.03 -24.98 -18.12
C VAL A 33 3.91 -26.20 -18.34
N VAL A 34 3.60 -26.97 -19.39
CA VAL A 34 4.38 -28.14 -19.78
C VAL A 34 5.13 -27.84 -21.07
N GLU A 35 6.44 -27.99 -21.00
CA GLU A 35 7.36 -27.96 -22.13
C GLU A 35 7.81 -29.39 -22.43
N VAL A 36 7.86 -29.76 -23.71
CA VAL A 36 8.38 -31.05 -24.17
C VAL A 36 9.44 -30.80 -25.24
N ASN A 37 10.68 -31.18 -24.97
CA ASN A 37 11.85 -30.96 -25.83
C ASN A 37 11.97 -29.50 -26.31
N GLU A 38 12.01 -28.55 -25.38
CA GLU A 38 12.14 -27.10 -25.66
C GLU A 38 10.93 -26.47 -26.37
N VAL A 39 9.80 -27.21 -26.47
CA VAL A 39 8.56 -26.70 -27.05
C VAL A 39 7.46 -26.65 -26.00
N ILE A 40 7.00 -25.44 -25.70
CA ILE A 40 5.83 -25.23 -24.84
C ILE A 40 4.60 -25.79 -25.54
N ILE A 41 3.89 -26.69 -24.85
CA ILE A 41 2.67 -27.30 -25.36
C ILE A 41 1.49 -26.40 -24.96
N ASP A 42 0.61 -26.08 -25.90
CA ASP A 42 -0.64 -25.39 -25.58
C ASP A 42 -1.51 -26.30 -24.70
N ARG A 43 -2.17 -25.71 -23.69
CA ARG A 43 -3.04 -26.45 -22.79
C ARG A 43 -4.16 -27.19 -23.52
N SER A 44 -4.66 -26.64 -24.63
CA SER A 44 -5.70 -27.32 -25.43
C SER A 44 -5.21 -28.61 -26.09
N ASP A 45 -3.89 -28.83 -26.15
CA ASP A 45 -3.28 -30.01 -26.76
C ASP A 45 -2.69 -30.98 -25.71
N TYR A 46 -2.90 -30.76 -24.41
CA TYR A 46 -2.37 -31.65 -23.36
C TYR A 46 -2.90 -33.08 -23.45
N ASP A 47 -4.14 -33.26 -23.90
CA ASP A 47 -4.73 -34.57 -24.12
C ASP A 47 -4.19 -35.27 -25.38
N ARG A 48 -3.76 -34.50 -26.39
CA ARG A 48 -3.29 -34.97 -27.69
C ARG A 48 -1.78 -35.15 -27.78
N LYS A 49 -1.00 -34.38 -27.02
CA LYS A 49 0.46 -34.48 -27.01
C LYS A 49 0.87 -35.74 -26.27
N ILE A 50 1.17 -36.79 -27.04
CA ILE A 50 1.74 -38.05 -26.55
C ILE A 50 3.23 -37.86 -26.33
N LEU A 51 3.68 -38.21 -25.12
CA LEU A 51 5.09 -38.27 -24.75
C LEU A 51 5.70 -39.56 -25.30
N LYS A 52 6.95 -39.46 -25.74
CA LYS A 52 7.72 -40.56 -26.34
C LYS A 52 8.93 -40.92 -25.49
N ASP A 53 9.46 -42.11 -25.75
CA ASP A 53 10.70 -42.57 -25.11
C ASP A 53 11.86 -41.61 -25.42
N GLY A 54 12.54 -41.14 -24.38
CA GLY A 54 13.60 -40.15 -24.45
C GLY A 54 13.17 -38.69 -24.35
N ASP A 55 11.86 -38.38 -24.31
CA ASP A 55 11.40 -36.99 -24.20
C ASP A 55 11.91 -36.32 -22.92
N VAL A 56 12.34 -35.07 -23.04
CA VAL A 56 12.62 -34.17 -21.92
C VAL A 56 11.38 -33.32 -21.68
N VAL A 57 10.85 -33.39 -20.47
CA VAL A 57 9.64 -32.68 -20.06
C VAL A 57 9.98 -31.73 -18.92
N GLU A 58 9.72 -30.44 -19.11
CA GLU A 58 9.79 -29.45 -18.04
C GLU A 58 8.39 -28.99 -17.63
N MET A 59 8.14 -28.97 -16.33
CA MET A 59 6.91 -28.49 -15.72
C MET A 59 7.21 -27.26 -14.87
N VAL A 60 6.73 -26.11 -15.34
CA VAL A 60 6.84 -24.84 -14.63
C VAL A 60 5.52 -24.54 -13.94
N PHE A 61 5.54 -24.49 -12.61
CA PHE A 61 4.35 -24.20 -11.82
C PHE A 61 4.13 -22.70 -11.69
N PHE A 62 2.88 -22.25 -11.86
CA PHE A 62 2.49 -20.91 -11.46
C PHE A 62 2.52 -20.82 -9.95
N MET A 63 3.44 -20.02 -9.40
CA MET A 63 3.46 -19.70 -7.97
C MET A 63 2.29 -18.75 -7.66
N GLY A 64 1.12 -19.32 -7.35
CA GLY A 64 -0.09 -18.55 -7.08
C GLY A 64 -1.28 -19.46 -6.78
N GLY A 65 -1.24 -20.17 -5.66
CA GLY A 65 -2.36 -20.99 -5.19
C GLY A 65 -3.51 -20.12 -4.70
N GLY A 66 -4.44 -19.76 -5.58
CA GLY A 66 -5.74 -19.25 -5.18
C GLY A 66 -6.56 -20.36 -4.49
N MET A 67 -7.23 -20.02 -3.38
CA MET A 67 -8.21 -20.90 -2.73
C MET A 67 -9.41 -21.14 -3.64
N GLU A 68 -10.01 -22.33 -3.56
CA GLU A 68 -11.26 -22.61 -4.27
C GLU A 68 -12.42 -21.76 -3.72
N ASP A 69 -13.39 -21.47 -4.59
CA ASP A 69 -14.57 -20.65 -4.30
C ASP A 69 -15.37 -21.15 -3.07
N LYS A 70 -15.36 -22.47 -2.83
CA LYS A 70 -15.96 -23.10 -1.64
C LYS A 70 -15.18 -22.85 -0.34
N GLN A 71 -13.85 -22.78 -0.43
CA GLN A 71 -12.98 -22.48 0.71
C GLN A 71 -13.05 -20.99 1.08
N MET A 72 -13.13 -20.11 0.07
CA MET A 72 -13.37 -18.67 0.24
C MET A 72 -14.71 -18.39 0.95
N LYS A 73 -15.80 -19.04 0.50
CA LYS A 73 -17.12 -18.92 1.13
C LYS A 73 -17.15 -19.47 2.56
N LYS A 74 -16.44 -20.57 2.84
CA LYS A 74 -16.33 -21.15 4.19
C LYS A 74 -15.55 -20.25 5.16
N ALA A 75 -14.62 -19.44 4.66
CA ALA A 75 -13.89 -18.44 5.43
C ALA A 75 -14.67 -17.11 5.61
N GLY A 76 -15.90 -17.01 5.10
CA GLY A 76 -16.71 -15.78 5.17
C GLY A 76 -16.17 -14.65 4.28
N LEU A 77 -15.27 -14.94 3.35
CA LEU A 77 -14.69 -13.95 2.45
C LEU A 77 -15.72 -13.63 1.36
N LYS A 78 -16.19 -12.38 1.32
CA LYS A 78 -16.96 -11.86 0.19
C LYS A 78 -15.99 -11.56 -0.95
N VAL A 79 -16.35 -11.97 -2.16
CA VAL A 79 -15.61 -11.60 -3.37
C VAL A 79 -15.72 -10.08 -3.54
N ALA A 80 -14.58 -9.42 -3.70
CA ALA A 80 -14.53 -7.99 -4.00
C ALA A 80 -14.98 -7.74 -5.45
N GLU A 81 -15.75 -6.68 -5.69
CA GLU A 81 -16.18 -6.31 -7.05
C GLU A 81 -14.99 -5.79 -7.86
N ASN A 82 -14.11 -5.02 -7.22
CA ASN A 82 -12.83 -4.61 -7.79
C ASN A 82 -11.79 -4.33 -6.69
N VAL A 83 -10.58 -3.96 -7.10
CA VAL A 83 -9.43 -3.74 -6.19
C VAL A 83 -9.67 -2.64 -5.15
N LEU A 84 -10.57 -1.68 -5.39
CA LEU A 84 -10.85 -0.59 -4.44
C LEU A 84 -11.52 -1.10 -3.16
N ASP A 85 -12.29 -2.19 -3.24
CA ASP A 85 -12.92 -2.82 -2.08
C ASP A 85 -11.90 -3.44 -1.11
N LEU A 86 -10.67 -3.65 -1.58
CA LEU A 86 -9.57 -4.24 -0.82
C LEU A 86 -8.71 -3.21 -0.08
N PHE A 87 -9.08 -1.92 -0.11
CA PHE A 87 -8.31 -0.83 0.53
C PHE A 87 -8.42 -0.82 2.05
N PHE A 88 -9.39 -1.52 2.61
CA PHE A 88 -9.76 -1.44 4.01
C PHE A 88 -9.49 -2.75 4.75
N ASN A 89 -9.69 -2.76 6.06
CA ASN A 89 -9.48 -3.93 6.92
C ASN A 89 -8.05 -4.50 6.86
N THR A 90 -7.05 -3.63 6.75
CA THR A 90 -5.64 -4.02 6.82
C THR A 90 -5.35 -4.72 8.16
N PRO A 91 -4.43 -5.69 8.21
CA PRO A 91 -4.18 -6.47 9.42
C PRO A 91 -3.52 -5.64 10.53
N ILE A 92 -3.74 -6.08 11.78
CA ILE A 92 -2.98 -5.65 12.96
C ILE A 92 -2.16 -6.84 13.44
N VAL A 93 -0.89 -6.61 13.75
CA VAL A 93 0.03 -7.64 14.25
C VAL A 93 0.70 -7.18 15.54
N LYS A 94 0.80 -8.08 16.52
CA LYS A 94 1.57 -7.84 17.75
C LYS A 94 3.07 -7.91 17.45
N LEU A 95 3.84 -6.94 17.92
CA LEU A 95 5.30 -6.94 17.86
C LEU A 95 5.86 -7.69 19.09
N ASN A 96 6.78 -8.63 18.88
CA ASN A 96 7.21 -9.55 19.94
C ASN A 96 8.68 -9.43 20.34
N ARG A 97 9.57 -9.21 19.37
CA ARG A 97 11.02 -9.26 19.51
C ARG A 97 11.66 -7.89 19.60
N VAL A 98 11.10 -6.88 18.91
CA VAL A 98 11.62 -5.51 18.98
C VAL A 98 11.24 -4.81 20.30
N ILE A 99 10.27 -5.37 21.03
CA ILE A 99 9.69 -4.86 22.27
C ILE A 99 10.42 -5.48 23.49
N GLY A 100 10.71 -4.65 24.50
CA GLY A 100 11.36 -5.10 25.73
C GLY A 100 10.42 -5.94 26.60
N LYS A 101 10.96 -6.87 27.41
CA LYS A 101 10.18 -7.77 28.27
C LYS A 101 9.26 -7.06 29.28
N ASN A 102 9.60 -5.82 29.67
CA ASN A 102 8.86 -5.02 30.64
C ASN A 102 8.15 -3.81 29.98
N SER A 103 8.03 -3.81 28.66
CA SER A 103 7.34 -2.76 27.90
C SER A 103 5.86 -3.08 27.76
N ALA A 104 5.04 -2.07 27.45
CA ALA A 104 3.66 -2.28 27.04
C ALA A 104 3.58 -3.14 25.77
N GLU A 105 2.42 -3.77 25.55
CA GLU A 105 2.16 -4.47 24.30
C GLU A 105 2.07 -3.46 23.14
N VAL A 106 2.80 -3.71 22.06
CA VAL A 106 2.78 -2.86 20.88
C VAL A 106 2.23 -3.64 19.70
N PHE A 107 1.24 -3.05 19.03
CA PHE A 107 0.60 -3.62 17.85
C PHE A 107 0.80 -2.69 16.65
N ALA A 108 1.14 -3.26 15.50
CA ALA A 108 1.34 -2.53 14.25
C ALA A 108 0.12 -2.69 13.34
N LYS A 109 -0.50 -1.58 12.95
CA LYS A 109 -1.52 -1.52 11.89
C LYS A 109 -0.84 -1.47 10.52
N LEU A 110 -0.95 -2.55 9.75
CA LEU A 110 -0.14 -2.79 8.56
C LEU A 110 -0.78 -2.19 7.30
N GLU A 111 -0.77 -0.86 7.20
CA GLU A 111 -1.30 -0.14 6.03
C GLU A 111 -0.57 -0.44 4.70
N ALA A 112 0.60 -1.09 4.76
CA ALA A 112 1.32 -1.59 3.59
C ALA A 112 0.60 -2.74 2.86
N PHE A 113 -0.41 -3.35 3.48
CA PHE A 113 -1.24 -4.39 2.86
C PHE A 113 -2.41 -3.83 2.04
N SER A 114 -2.54 -2.51 1.94
CA SER A 114 -3.45 -1.90 0.97
C SER A 114 -2.94 -2.19 -0.46
N PRO A 115 -3.80 -2.26 -1.50
CA PRO A 115 -3.40 -2.74 -2.83
C PRO A 115 -2.28 -1.96 -3.54
N ALA A 116 -2.21 -0.64 -3.35
CA ALA A 116 -1.11 0.20 -3.83
C ALA A 116 0.05 0.31 -2.83
N GLY A 117 -0.01 -0.44 -1.72
CA GLY A 117 1.07 -0.64 -0.77
C GLY A 117 1.14 0.40 0.34
N SER A 118 0.09 1.19 0.59
CA SER A 118 0.15 2.23 1.62
C SER A 118 -1.18 2.73 2.17
N VAL A 119 -1.09 3.47 3.29
CA VAL A 119 -2.21 4.21 3.89
C VAL A 119 -2.88 5.23 2.96
N LYS A 120 -2.21 5.65 1.88
CA LYS A 120 -2.71 6.71 0.99
C LYS A 120 -3.81 6.24 0.05
N ASP A 121 -3.95 4.93 -0.14
CA ASP A 121 -5.01 4.31 -0.92
C ASP A 121 -6.38 4.76 -0.39
N ARG A 122 -6.54 4.74 0.94
CA ARG A 122 -7.76 5.20 1.63
C ARG A 122 -8.14 6.64 1.28
N ILE A 123 -7.18 7.56 1.35
CA ILE A 123 -7.46 8.99 1.16
C ILE A 123 -7.66 9.30 -0.33
N ALA A 124 -6.95 8.59 -1.21
CA ALA A 124 -7.14 8.72 -2.66
C ALA A 124 -8.57 8.33 -3.04
N LEU A 125 -9.04 7.18 -2.57
CA LEU A 125 -10.41 6.73 -2.79
C LEU A 125 -11.42 7.73 -2.22
N SER A 126 -11.24 8.11 -0.95
CA SER A 126 -12.20 9.00 -0.27
C SER A 126 -12.29 10.40 -0.89
N MET A 127 -11.17 11.00 -1.32
CA MET A 127 -11.19 12.32 -1.96
C MET A 127 -11.88 12.27 -3.33
N ILE A 128 -11.66 11.19 -4.10
CA ILE A 128 -12.32 11.00 -5.40
C ILE A 128 -13.83 10.75 -5.21
N GLU A 129 -14.22 9.82 -4.35
CA GLU A 129 -15.64 9.51 -4.11
C GLU A 129 -16.43 10.67 -3.53
N THR A 130 -15.80 11.49 -2.69
CA THR A 130 -16.43 12.71 -2.17
C THR A 130 -16.65 13.72 -3.30
N ALA A 131 -15.65 13.92 -4.16
CA ALA A 131 -15.77 14.81 -5.31
C ALA A 131 -16.82 14.32 -6.34
N GLU A 132 -16.95 13.00 -6.53
CA GLU A 132 -18.02 12.38 -7.33
C GLU A 132 -19.40 12.69 -6.72
N LYS A 133 -19.57 12.47 -5.41
CA LYS A 133 -20.82 12.72 -4.69
C LYS A 133 -21.22 14.20 -4.73
N GLU A 134 -20.26 15.11 -4.67
CA GLU A 134 -20.48 16.55 -4.73
C GLU A 134 -20.68 17.08 -6.16
N GLY A 135 -20.53 16.22 -7.18
CA GLY A 135 -20.64 16.60 -8.59
C GLY A 135 -19.46 17.42 -9.12
N LEU A 136 -18.37 17.52 -8.37
CA LEU A 136 -17.11 18.17 -8.78
C LEU A 136 -16.35 17.32 -9.80
N LEU A 137 -16.56 16.00 -9.75
CA LEU A 137 -15.90 15.02 -10.57
C LEU A 137 -16.95 14.15 -11.27
N LYS A 138 -16.85 14.06 -12.60
CA LYS A 138 -17.80 13.36 -13.47
C LYS A 138 -17.05 12.65 -14.60
N GLU A 139 -17.75 11.85 -15.38
CA GLU A 139 -17.16 11.19 -16.55
C GLU A 139 -16.43 12.20 -17.46
N GLY A 140 -15.20 11.85 -17.85
CA GLY A 140 -14.31 12.72 -18.61
C GLY A 140 -13.61 13.84 -17.81
N SER A 141 -13.77 13.90 -16.48
CA SER A 141 -12.98 14.77 -15.61
C SER A 141 -11.50 14.37 -15.57
N VAL A 142 -10.65 15.33 -15.18
CA VAL A 142 -9.20 15.14 -15.06
C VAL A 142 -8.78 15.38 -13.61
N VAL A 143 -8.13 14.41 -13.00
CA VAL A 143 -7.54 14.55 -11.66
C VAL A 143 -6.12 15.08 -11.81
N VAL A 144 -5.79 16.15 -11.09
CA VAL A 144 -4.46 16.75 -11.08
C VAL A 144 -3.97 16.87 -9.64
N GLU A 145 -2.81 16.34 -9.28
CA GLU A 145 -2.27 16.51 -7.92
C GLU A 145 -0.74 16.71 -7.93
N PRO A 146 -0.22 17.68 -7.16
CA PRO A 146 1.22 17.83 -6.95
C PRO A 146 1.72 16.80 -5.94
N THR A 147 2.18 15.64 -6.43
CA THR A 147 2.69 14.58 -5.55
C THR A 147 3.61 13.61 -6.29
N SER A 148 4.69 13.22 -5.62
CA SER A 148 5.59 12.12 -6.00
C SER A 148 5.57 10.97 -4.99
N GLY A 149 4.76 11.08 -3.93
CA GLY A 149 4.68 10.08 -2.88
C GLY A 149 3.54 9.09 -3.10
N ASN A 150 3.25 8.32 -2.05
CA ASN A 150 2.21 7.30 -2.05
C ASN A 150 0.80 7.82 -2.41
N THR A 151 0.50 9.10 -2.18
CA THR A 151 -0.77 9.71 -2.62
C THR A 151 -0.91 9.70 -4.13
N GLY A 152 0.19 9.88 -4.87
CA GLY A 152 0.18 9.79 -6.33
C GLY A 152 -0.14 8.37 -6.80
N ILE A 153 0.46 7.36 -6.15
CA ILE A 153 0.24 5.95 -6.48
C ILE A 153 -1.22 5.57 -6.21
N GLY A 154 -1.75 5.92 -5.04
CA GLY A 154 -3.16 5.68 -4.69
C GLY A 154 -4.13 6.37 -5.65
N LEU A 155 -3.87 7.64 -6.01
CA LEU A 155 -4.70 8.37 -6.98
C LEU A 155 -4.63 7.75 -8.38
N ALA A 156 -3.44 7.35 -8.82
CA ALA A 156 -3.26 6.69 -10.12
C ALA A 156 -4.06 5.39 -10.19
N LEU A 157 -3.98 4.53 -9.15
CA LEU A 157 -4.76 3.30 -9.05
C LEU A 157 -6.28 3.59 -9.07
N VAL A 158 -6.75 4.51 -8.23
CA VAL A 158 -8.18 4.86 -8.14
C VAL A 158 -8.70 5.40 -9.47
N CYS A 159 -7.93 6.29 -10.12
CA CYS A 159 -8.30 6.85 -11.41
C CYS A 159 -8.31 5.79 -12.52
N ALA A 160 -7.38 4.84 -12.51
CA ALA A 160 -7.34 3.74 -13.46
C ALA A 160 -8.60 2.87 -13.38
N VAL A 161 -9.07 2.57 -12.16
CA VAL A 161 -10.28 1.76 -11.95
C VAL A 161 -11.56 2.54 -12.27
N LYS A 162 -11.63 3.81 -11.86
CA LYS A 162 -12.83 4.66 -12.07
C LYS A 162 -12.88 5.33 -13.44
N GLY A 163 -11.86 5.17 -14.29
CA GLY A 163 -11.82 5.71 -15.64
C GLY A 163 -11.54 7.21 -15.73
N TYR A 164 -10.84 7.79 -14.76
CA TYR A 164 -10.44 9.19 -14.79
C TYR A 164 -9.04 9.38 -15.37
N ARG A 165 -8.87 10.44 -16.15
CA ARG A 165 -7.53 10.88 -16.56
C ARG A 165 -6.81 11.43 -15.33
N CYS A 166 -5.60 10.95 -15.06
CA CYS A 166 -4.81 11.35 -13.89
C CYS A 166 -3.50 12.01 -14.34
N ILE A 167 -3.25 13.23 -13.86
CA ILE A 167 -2.02 14.00 -14.11
C ILE A 167 -1.32 14.24 -12.77
N LEU A 168 -0.13 13.70 -12.61
CA LEU A 168 0.68 13.85 -11.40
C LEU A 168 1.88 14.73 -11.69
N VAL A 169 2.02 15.79 -10.91
CA VAL A 169 3.08 16.78 -11.09
C VAL A 169 4.12 16.61 -10.00
N MET A 170 5.39 16.51 -10.38
CA MET A 170 6.49 16.32 -9.43
C MET A 170 7.82 16.89 -9.91
N PRO A 171 8.78 17.17 -9.01
CA PRO A 171 10.14 17.55 -9.40
C PRO A 171 10.86 16.43 -10.16
N GLU A 172 11.71 16.79 -11.13
CA GLU A 172 12.54 15.85 -11.89
C GLU A 172 13.60 15.11 -11.04
N SER A 173 13.85 15.57 -9.80
CA SER A 173 14.73 14.88 -8.84
C SER A 173 14.13 13.60 -8.25
N MET A 174 12.89 13.25 -8.61
CA MET A 174 12.24 12.02 -8.17
C MET A 174 12.77 10.79 -8.90
N SER A 175 12.80 9.66 -8.18
CA SER A 175 13.30 8.37 -8.68
C SER A 175 12.52 7.88 -9.90
N LEU A 176 13.22 7.30 -10.89
CA LEU A 176 12.60 6.73 -12.09
C LEU A 176 11.60 5.62 -11.77
N GLU A 177 11.87 4.82 -10.74
CA GLU A 177 11.03 3.72 -10.27
C GLU A 177 9.62 4.21 -9.92
N ARG A 178 9.52 5.36 -9.24
CA ARG A 178 8.23 5.97 -8.92
C ARG A 178 7.49 6.45 -10.17
N ILE A 179 8.21 7.05 -11.12
CA ILE A 179 7.61 7.47 -12.40
C ILE A 179 7.05 6.26 -13.14
N TYR A 180 7.78 5.14 -13.16
CA TYR A 180 7.33 3.92 -13.82
C TYR A 180 6.10 3.30 -13.14
N ILE A 181 6.03 3.27 -11.81
CA ILE A 181 4.84 2.80 -11.08
C ILE A 181 3.61 3.64 -11.48
N LEU A 182 3.73 4.97 -11.51
CA LEU A 182 2.61 5.85 -11.85
C LEU A 182 2.15 5.65 -13.30
N LYS A 183 3.10 5.55 -14.24
CA LYS A 183 2.80 5.29 -15.65
C LYS A 183 2.19 3.90 -15.88
N ALA A 184 2.55 2.90 -15.08
CA ALA A 184 1.95 1.57 -15.17
C ALA A 184 0.45 1.58 -14.83
N PHE A 185 0.00 2.49 -13.96
CA PHE A 185 -1.42 2.77 -13.71
C PHE A 185 -2.06 3.72 -14.73
N GLY A 186 -1.33 4.10 -15.80
CA GLY A 186 -1.85 5.00 -16.83
C GLY A 186 -1.85 6.48 -16.46
N ALA A 187 -1.20 6.88 -15.35
CA ALA A 187 -1.09 8.29 -14.99
C ALA A 187 -0.09 9.02 -15.89
N GLU A 188 -0.46 10.24 -16.29
CA GLU A 188 0.44 11.19 -16.93
C GLU A 188 1.34 11.83 -15.87
N VAL A 189 2.64 11.89 -16.14
CA VAL A 189 3.61 12.50 -15.22
C VAL A 189 4.17 13.76 -15.85
N VAL A 190 3.99 14.89 -15.16
CA VAL A 190 4.56 16.18 -15.54
C VAL A 190 5.69 16.51 -14.59
N LEU A 191 6.90 16.69 -15.14
CA LEU A 191 8.08 17.03 -14.37
C LEU A 191 8.27 18.54 -14.28
N THR A 192 8.66 19.03 -13.11
CA THR A 192 9.08 20.41 -12.86
C THR A 192 10.56 20.48 -12.52
N PRO A 193 11.23 21.64 -12.71
CA PRO A 193 12.65 21.78 -12.37
C PRO A 193 12.94 21.40 -10.92
N ALA A 194 14.03 20.67 -10.68
CA ALA A 194 14.38 20.19 -9.34
C ALA A 194 14.58 21.35 -8.34
N ILE A 195 15.11 22.48 -8.80
CA ILE A 195 15.39 23.67 -7.97
C ILE A 195 14.14 24.33 -7.39
N GLU A 196 12.99 24.17 -8.05
CA GLU A 196 11.71 24.72 -7.55
C GLU A 196 11.05 23.82 -6.50
N GLY A 197 11.53 22.57 -6.37
CA GLY A 197 11.01 21.58 -5.44
C GLY A 197 9.50 21.39 -5.56
N MET A 198 8.86 21.01 -4.44
CA MET A 198 7.41 20.79 -4.42
C MET A 198 6.59 22.07 -4.65
N GLN A 199 7.13 23.25 -4.34
CA GLN A 199 6.44 24.52 -4.61
C GLN A 199 6.24 24.73 -6.13
N GLY A 200 7.25 24.41 -6.93
CA GLY A 200 7.14 24.40 -8.39
C GLY A 200 6.05 23.43 -8.88
N ALA A 201 6.02 22.22 -8.34
CA ALA A 201 5.01 21.23 -8.68
C ALA A 201 3.57 21.69 -8.32
N VAL A 202 3.39 22.37 -7.18
CA VAL A 202 2.10 22.97 -6.79
C VAL A 202 1.69 24.05 -7.80
N LYS A 203 2.56 25.02 -8.08
CA LYS A 203 2.30 26.09 -9.03
C LYS A 203 1.94 25.55 -10.42
N LYS A 204 2.65 24.53 -10.88
CA LYS A 204 2.39 23.88 -12.17
C LYS A 204 1.07 23.11 -12.17
N SER A 205 0.72 22.42 -11.07
CA SER A 205 -0.59 21.77 -10.93
C SER A 205 -1.73 22.78 -11.01
N GLU A 206 -1.62 23.90 -10.32
CA GLU A 206 -2.62 24.98 -10.39
C GLU A 206 -2.77 25.56 -11.80
N GLU A 207 -1.65 25.71 -12.54
CA GLU A 207 -1.67 26.14 -13.93
C GLU A 207 -2.43 25.13 -14.82
N ILE A 208 -2.16 23.84 -14.66
CA ILE A 208 -2.82 22.75 -15.41
C ILE A 208 -4.31 22.75 -15.11
N VAL A 209 -4.70 22.85 -13.83
CA VAL A 209 -6.11 22.89 -13.41
C VAL A 209 -6.84 24.06 -14.06
N LYS A 210 -6.24 25.27 -14.07
CA LYS A 210 -6.83 26.47 -14.70
C LYS A 210 -7.04 26.32 -16.21
N LYS A 211 -6.19 25.55 -16.89
CA LYS A 211 -6.23 25.36 -18.35
C LYS A 211 -7.01 24.12 -18.79
N THR A 212 -7.37 23.23 -17.86
CA THR A 212 -7.98 21.94 -18.17
C THR A 212 -9.46 21.95 -17.78
N LYS A 213 -10.33 21.76 -18.77
CA LYS A 213 -11.78 21.65 -18.53
C LYS A 213 -12.07 20.46 -17.62
N ASN A 214 -12.98 20.65 -16.65
CA ASN A 214 -13.37 19.63 -15.67
C ASN A 214 -12.20 19.05 -14.84
N ALA A 215 -11.16 19.85 -14.60
CA ALA A 215 -10.06 19.43 -13.73
C ALA A 215 -10.41 19.55 -12.24
N PHE A 216 -10.02 18.54 -11.48
CA PHE A 216 -10.18 18.48 -10.03
C PHE A 216 -8.82 18.26 -9.37
N MET A 217 -8.51 19.05 -8.34
CA MET A 217 -7.30 18.90 -7.54
C MET A 217 -7.67 18.47 -6.12
N PRO A 218 -7.37 17.22 -5.72
CA PRO A 218 -7.74 16.68 -4.41
C PRO A 218 -7.22 17.50 -3.23
N GLN A 219 -6.00 18.03 -3.28
CA GLN A 219 -5.39 18.84 -2.21
C GLN A 219 -5.28 18.10 -0.87
N GLN A 220 -4.49 17.02 -0.82
CA GLN A 220 -4.42 16.10 0.35
C GLN A 220 -4.15 16.76 1.72
N PHE A 221 -3.53 17.94 1.76
CA PHE A 221 -3.22 18.68 2.99
C PHE A 221 -4.37 19.54 3.51
N LYS A 222 -5.40 19.77 2.70
CA LYS A 222 -6.56 20.64 2.98
C LYS A 222 -7.90 19.93 2.94
N ASN A 223 -7.98 18.83 2.19
CA ASN A 223 -9.25 18.15 1.94
C ASN A 223 -9.79 17.42 3.18
N PRO A 224 -10.98 17.76 3.69
CA PRO A 224 -11.55 17.14 4.88
C PRO A 224 -11.85 15.64 4.71
N SER A 225 -11.96 15.16 3.47
CA SER A 225 -12.13 13.73 3.15
C SER A 225 -10.94 12.89 3.63
N ASN A 226 -9.75 13.47 3.70
CA ASN A 226 -8.54 12.78 4.19
C ASN A 226 -8.67 12.34 5.67
N PRO A 227 -8.88 13.23 6.66
CA PRO A 227 -9.14 12.76 8.03
C PRO A 227 -10.46 11.99 8.15
N GLU A 228 -11.47 12.31 7.34
CA GLU A 228 -12.78 11.67 7.43
C GLU A 228 -12.76 10.17 7.13
N ILE A 229 -12.00 9.72 6.13
CA ILE A 229 -11.91 8.28 5.86
C ILE A 229 -11.27 7.54 7.02
N HIS A 230 -10.32 8.16 7.72
CA HIS A 230 -9.70 7.57 8.89
C HIS A 230 -10.66 7.49 10.09
N ARG A 231 -11.59 8.44 10.26
CA ARG A 231 -12.67 8.35 11.27
C ARG A 231 -13.60 7.18 10.98
N LYS A 232 -14.00 7.05 9.71
CA LYS A 232 -14.98 6.06 9.25
C LYS A 232 -14.44 4.64 9.16
N THR A 233 -13.15 4.49 8.83
CA THR A 233 -12.55 3.18 8.55
C THR A 233 -11.42 2.86 9.52
N THR A 234 -10.27 3.50 9.40
CA THR A 234 -9.05 3.15 10.15
C THR A 234 -9.28 3.10 11.66
N ALA A 235 -9.96 4.10 12.23
CA ALA A 235 -10.29 4.11 13.64
C ALA A 235 -11.16 2.89 14.02
N GLN A 236 -12.27 2.69 13.29
CA GLN A 236 -13.22 1.60 13.54
C GLN A 236 -12.58 0.22 13.42
N GLU A 237 -11.68 0.05 12.45
CA GLU A 237 -10.90 -1.18 12.28
C GLU A 237 -10.00 -1.46 13.48
N ILE A 238 -9.30 -0.43 13.99
CA ILE A 238 -8.43 -0.57 15.17
C ILE A 238 -9.28 -0.89 16.40
N ILE A 239 -10.36 -0.14 16.63
CA ILE A 239 -11.28 -0.34 17.76
C ILE A 239 -11.81 -1.78 17.78
N ARG A 240 -12.33 -2.25 16.64
CA ARG A 240 -12.89 -3.59 16.52
C ARG A 240 -11.82 -4.67 16.72
N ALA A 241 -10.62 -4.48 16.18
CA ALA A 241 -9.55 -5.47 16.29
C ALA A 241 -8.94 -5.55 17.70
N MET A 242 -9.02 -4.46 18.47
CA MET A 242 -8.47 -4.37 19.83
C MET A 242 -9.54 -4.53 20.92
N ASP A 243 -10.78 -4.87 20.57
CA ASP A 243 -11.93 -4.90 21.48
C ASP A 243 -12.06 -3.61 22.33
N GLY A 244 -11.73 -2.47 21.74
CA GLY A 244 -11.72 -1.16 22.41
C GLY A 244 -10.64 -0.97 23.47
N LYS A 245 -9.72 -1.92 23.67
CA LYS A 245 -8.64 -1.84 24.66
C LYS A 245 -7.40 -1.19 24.07
N ILE A 246 -7.36 0.14 24.13
CA ILE A 246 -6.29 0.95 23.53
C ILE A 246 -5.90 2.05 24.52
N ASP A 247 -4.68 1.97 25.06
CA ASP A 247 -4.15 2.98 25.98
C ASP A 247 -3.43 4.12 25.25
N ALA A 248 -2.84 3.83 24.08
CA ALA A 248 -2.13 4.81 23.27
C ALA A 248 -2.26 4.53 21.77
N PHE A 249 -2.28 5.59 20.96
CA PHE A 249 -2.18 5.55 19.51
C PHE A 249 -1.04 6.44 19.03
N VAL A 250 -0.07 5.83 18.33
CA VAL A 250 1.15 6.49 17.85
C VAL A 250 1.13 6.56 16.33
N ALA A 251 1.27 7.76 15.77
CA ALA A 251 1.25 7.96 14.32
C ALA A 251 2.24 9.03 13.84
N GLY A 252 2.97 8.70 12.78
CA GLY A 252 3.77 9.65 12.03
C GLY A 252 2.92 10.68 11.29
N VAL A 253 3.31 11.96 11.38
CA VAL A 253 2.51 13.06 10.83
C VAL A 253 3.07 13.55 9.50
N GLY A 254 2.40 13.15 8.42
CA GLY A 254 2.57 13.73 7.07
C GLY A 254 1.52 14.81 6.81
N THR A 255 0.39 14.42 6.21
CA THR A 255 -0.78 15.30 6.05
C THR A 255 -1.51 15.54 7.37
N GLY A 256 -1.34 14.67 8.36
CA GLY A 256 -2.08 14.72 9.63
C GLY A 256 -3.44 14.03 9.61
N GLY A 257 -3.95 13.60 8.45
CA GLY A 257 -5.29 13.01 8.37
C GLY A 257 -5.47 11.75 9.23
N THR A 258 -4.47 10.86 9.26
CA THR A 258 -4.54 9.63 10.05
C THR A 258 -4.63 9.89 11.55
N ILE A 259 -3.75 10.74 12.09
CA ILE A 259 -3.76 11.05 13.53
C ILE A 259 -4.98 11.89 13.92
N THR A 260 -5.43 12.81 13.07
CA THR A 260 -6.67 13.57 13.27
C THR A 260 -7.87 12.62 13.34
N GLY A 261 -8.07 11.82 12.29
CA GLY A 261 -9.27 11.00 12.17
C GLY A 261 -9.33 9.89 13.22
N VAL A 262 -8.21 9.20 13.45
CA VAL A 262 -8.16 8.16 14.48
C VAL A 262 -8.22 8.76 15.88
N GLY A 263 -7.43 9.79 16.16
CA GLY A 263 -7.36 10.40 17.48
C GLY A 263 -8.67 11.01 17.93
N GLU A 264 -9.42 11.69 17.06
CA GLU A 264 -10.72 12.25 17.39
C GLU A 264 -11.77 11.19 17.75
N VAL A 265 -11.75 10.04 17.05
CA VAL A 265 -12.67 8.94 17.38
C VAL A 265 -12.25 8.27 18.67
N LEU A 266 -10.97 7.97 18.85
CA LEU A 266 -10.47 7.31 20.06
C LEU A 266 -10.72 8.18 21.31
N LYS A 267 -10.41 9.48 21.26
CA LYS A 267 -10.66 10.41 22.39
C LYS A 267 -12.14 10.49 22.79
N LYS A 268 -13.08 10.32 21.85
CA LYS A 268 -14.51 10.30 22.15
C LYS A 268 -14.96 9.05 22.88
N MET A 269 -14.33 7.91 22.61
CA MET A 269 -14.74 6.62 23.17
C MET A 269 -13.91 6.17 24.37
N ILE A 270 -12.65 6.57 24.40
CA ILE A 270 -11.66 6.23 25.43
C ILE A 270 -11.06 7.57 25.88
N PRO A 271 -11.68 8.26 26.86
CA PRO A 271 -11.28 9.62 27.24
C PRO A 271 -9.79 9.76 27.59
N ASP A 272 -9.21 8.74 28.23
CA ASP A 272 -7.83 8.73 28.71
C ASP A 272 -6.82 8.21 27.69
N VAL A 273 -7.23 7.87 26.46
CA VAL A 273 -6.31 7.39 25.43
C VAL A 273 -5.25 8.43 25.11
N LEU A 274 -3.99 8.01 25.04
CA LEU A 274 -2.87 8.87 24.69
C LEU A 274 -2.70 8.92 23.16
N ILE A 275 -2.78 10.10 22.56
CA ILE A 275 -2.51 10.31 21.14
C ILE A 275 -1.12 10.93 20.97
N VAL A 276 -0.24 10.19 20.28
CA VAL A 276 1.17 10.53 20.13
C VAL A 276 1.51 10.80 18.67
N ALA A 277 1.89 12.04 18.40
CA ALA A 277 2.40 12.44 17.09
C ALA A 277 3.89 12.14 16.97
N VAL A 278 4.32 11.67 15.80
CA VAL A 278 5.73 11.44 15.48
C VAL A 278 6.17 12.35 14.34
N GLU A 279 7.27 13.06 14.53
CA GLU A 279 7.87 13.95 13.53
C GLU A 279 9.40 13.82 13.45
N PRO A 280 10.03 14.19 12.32
CA PRO A 280 11.49 14.17 12.19
C PRO A 280 12.15 15.19 13.10
N HIS A 281 13.26 14.80 13.74
CA HIS A 281 14.01 15.65 14.66
C HIS A 281 14.52 16.96 14.00
N THR A 282 14.96 16.90 12.75
CA THR A 282 15.48 18.06 12.01
C THR A 282 14.38 18.90 11.33
N SER A 283 13.11 18.48 11.41
CA SER A 283 11.95 19.19 10.85
C SER A 283 10.77 19.15 11.83
N ALA A 284 11.06 19.47 13.09
CA ALA A 284 10.14 19.31 14.22
C ALA A 284 9.15 20.51 14.34
N VAL A 285 8.39 20.75 13.28
CA VAL A 285 7.47 21.89 13.16
C VAL A 285 6.33 21.82 14.15
N LEU A 286 5.82 20.63 14.48
CA LEU A 286 4.75 20.47 15.48
C LEU A 286 5.25 20.83 16.89
N SER A 287 6.54 20.62 17.15
CA SER A 287 7.24 21.05 18.36
C SER A 287 7.71 22.52 18.33
N GLY A 288 7.32 23.30 17.32
CA GLY A 288 7.66 24.72 17.20
C GLY A 288 9.09 25.00 16.72
N LYS A 289 9.78 24.02 16.12
CA LYS A 289 11.09 24.21 15.49
C LYS A 289 10.93 24.55 13.99
N PRO A 290 11.91 25.22 13.36
CA PRO A 290 11.87 25.49 11.93
C PRO A 290 11.88 24.18 11.11
N PRO A 291 11.35 24.19 9.88
CA PRO A 291 11.47 23.05 8.97
C PRO A 291 12.94 22.85 8.56
N GLY A 292 13.31 21.61 8.29
CA GLY A 292 14.65 21.26 7.83
C GLY A 292 14.68 19.95 7.03
N PRO A 293 15.80 19.65 6.35
CA PRO A 293 15.93 18.43 5.57
C PRO A 293 15.98 17.19 6.48
N HIS A 294 15.36 16.10 6.05
CA HIS A 294 15.36 14.81 6.73
C HIS A 294 15.13 13.66 5.74
N LYS A 295 15.37 12.42 6.16
CA LYS A 295 15.24 11.22 5.32
C LYS A 295 14.03 10.35 5.63
N ILE A 296 13.27 10.67 6.70
CA ILE A 296 12.04 9.93 7.06
C ILE A 296 10.89 10.27 6.09
N GLN A 297 10.89 9.62 4.91
CA GLN A 297 9.88 9.87 3.89
C GLN A 297 8.45 9.54 4.34
N GLY A 298 7.51 10.42 4.00
CA GLY A 298 6.08 10.27 4.27
C GLY A 298 5.55 11.05 5.47
N ILE A 299 6.44 11.60 6.33
CA ILE A 299 6.11 12.46 7.47
C ILE A 299 6.93 13.76 7.42
N GLY A 300 6.64 14.74 8.28
CA GLY A 300 7.44 15.95 8.41
C GLY A 300 7.36 16.90 7.21
N ALA A 301 6.15 17.31 6.82
CA ALA A 301 5.93 18.11 5.61
C ALA A 301 6.60 19.51 5.60
N GLY A 302 7.19 19.94 6.71
CA GLY A 302 7.83 21.25 6.85
C GLY A 302 6.88 22.41 7.12
N PHE A 303 5.59 22.12 7.32
CA PHE A 303 4.55 23.05 7.75
C PHE A 303 3.47 22.28 8.51
N ILE A 304 2.52 22.99 9.12
CA ILE A 304 1.36 22.40 9.80
C ILE A 304 0.22 22.29 8.79
N PRO A 305 -0.24 21.07 8.41
CA PRO A 305 -1.35 20.92 7.46
C PRO A 305 -2.69 21.38 8.03
N ASP A 306 -3.57 21.91 7.17
CA ASP A 306 -4.90 22.39 7.54
C ASP A 306 -5.79 21.27 8.12
N VAL A 307 -5.62 20.04 7.64
CA VAL A 307 -6.39 18.87 8.11
C VAL A 307 -5.87 18.29 9.44
N LEU A 308 -4.76 18.79 9.99
CA LEU A 308 -4.23 18.33 11.27
C LEU A 308 -4.96 19.02 12.44
N ASN A 309 -5.74 18.24 13.20
CA ASN A 309 -6.24 18.70 14.49
C ASN A 309 -5.14 18.53 15.54
N ARG A 310 -4.57 19.64 16.01
CA ARG A 310 -3.51 19.60 17.04
C ARG A 310 -4.06 19.41 18.46
N LYS A 311 -5.35 19.70 18.70
CA LYS A 311 -5.95 19.66 20.03
C LYS A 311 -6.09 18.24 20.59
N ILE A 312 -6.07 17.23 19.72
CA ILE A 312 -6.13 15.83 20.13
C ILE A 312 -4.77 15.25 20.52
N ILE A 313 -3.67 15.94 20.25
CA ILE A 313 -2.31 15.42 20.46
C ILE A 313 -1.89 15.67 21.90
N ASP A 314 -1.61 14.60 22.63
CA ASP A 314 -1.13 14.68 24.02
C ASP A 314 0.40 14.78 24.09
N ARG A 315 1.10 14.07 23.18
CA ARG A 315 2.56 14.04 23.12
C ARG A 315 3.07 14.11 21.69
N ILE A 316 4.22 14.75 21.51
CA ILE A 316 4.97 14.75 20.26
C ILE A 316 6.33 14.12 20.52
N VAL A 317 6.67 13.11 19.73
CA VAL A 317 7.98 12.44 19.78
C VAL A 317 8.76 12.80 18.53
N THR A 318 9.95 13.38 18.72
CA THR A 318 10.88 13.61 17.61
C THR A 318 11.78 12.40 17.41
N VAL A 319 12.03 12.04 16.15
CA VAL A 319 12.84 10.86 15.79
C VAL A 319 13.92 11.26 14.79
N LYS A 320 15.16 10.82 15.03
CA LYS A 320 16.29 11.02 14.11
C LYS A 320 16.21 10.02 12.94
N ASP A 321 16.79 10.40 11.81
CA ASP A 321 16.82 9.54 10.61
C ASP A 321 17.37 8.14 10.93
N ASP A 322 18.53 8.05 11.59
CA ASP A 322 19.17 6.76 11.90
C ASP A 322 18.35 5.90 12.88
N GLU A 323 17.63 6.52 13.81
CA GLU A 323 16.73 5.79 14.73
C GLU A 323 15.59 5.13 13.93
N ALA A 324 14.98 5.87 13.00
CA ALA A 324 13.93 5.36 12.14
C ALA A 324 14.42 4.26 11.19
N TYR A 325 15.58 4.45 10.55
CA TYR A 325 16.19 3.44 9.67
C TYR A 325 16.55 2.16 10.42
N ASN A 326 17.18 2.29 11.58
CA ASN A 326 17.58 1.13 12.37
C ASN A 326 16.35 0.37 12.86
N MET A 327 15.30 1.06 13.31
CA MET A 327 14.06 0.40 13.72
C MET A 327 13.36 -0.30 12.55
N ALA A 328 13.30 0.31 11.35
CA ALA A 328 12.73 -0.33 10.17
C ALA A 328 13.49 -1.62 9.80
N ARG A 329 14.83 -1.62 9.90
CA ARG A 329 15.66 -2.81 9.69
C ARG A 329 15.40 -3.88 10.74
N ARG A 330 15.22 -3.49 12.01
CA ARG A 330 14.87 -4.41 13.09
C ARG A 330 13.49 -5.02 12.90
N LEU A 331 12.48 -4.25 12.48
CA LEU A 331 11.15 -4.79 12.13
C LEU A 331 11.26 -5.87 11.04
N ALA A 332 12.06 -5.65 10.00
CA ALA A 332 12.27 -6.66 8.96
C ALA A 332 13.01 -7.89 9.49
N LYS A 333 14.11 -7.70 10.22
CA LYS A 333 15.00 -8.79 10.68
C LYS A 333 14.41 -9.60 11.84
N GLU A 334 13.74 -8.94 12.78
CA GLU A 334 13.29 -9.52 14.04
C GLU A 334 11.82 -9.95 13.97
N GLU A 335 10.95 -9.19 13.30
CA GLU A 335 9.50 -9.46 13.21
C GLU A 335 9.05 -10.00 11.84
N GLY A 336 9.92 -9.97 10.82
CA GLY A 336 9.53 -10.32 9.45
C GLY A 336 8.66 -9.26 8.77
N ILE A 337 8.61 -8.03 9.29
CA ILE A 337 7.77 -6.94 8.76
C ILE A 337 8.64 -6.02 7.89
N PHE A 338 8.54 -6.19 6.57
CA PHE A 338 9.21 -5.32 5.61
C PHE A 338 8.42 -4.03 5.40
N CYS A 339 8.93 -2.90 5.89
CA CYS A 339 8.20 -1.64 5.93
C CYS A 339 9.09 -0.43 5.62
N GLY A 340 8.44 0.73 5.40
CA GLY A 340 9.11 2.00 5.12
C GLY A 340 9.72 2.66 6.35
N ILE A 341 10.54 3.69 6.11
CA ILE A 341 11.28 4.41 7.17
C ILE A 341 10.33 5.09 8.17
N SER A 342 9.21 5.62 7.71
CA SER A 342 8.19 6.22 8.59
C SER A 342 7.50 5.20 9.50
N SER A 343 7.35 3.94 9.08
CA SER A 343 6.93 2.86 9.97
C SER A 343 7.97 2.59 11.06
N GLY A 344 9.26 2.62 10.72
CA GLY A 344 10.35 2.56 11.68
C GLY A 344 10.32 3.70 12.70
N ALA A 345 10.06 4.94 12.25
CA ALA A 345 9.91 6.08 13.14
C ALA A 345 8.72 5.93 14.10
N ALA A 346 7.56 5.50 13.58
CA ALA A 346 6.36 5.27 14.39
C ALA A 346 6.59 4.17 15.45
N CYS A 347 7.19 3.04 15.06
CA CYS A 347 7.53 1.95 15.97
C CYS A 347 8.56 2.37 17.02
N PHE A 348 9.58 3.12 16.62
CA PHE A 348 10.60 3.62 17.55
C PHE A 348 9.99 4.56 18.59
N ALA A 349 9.10 5.45 18.18
CA ALA A 349 8.35 6.30 19.09
C ALA A 349 7.45 5.46 20.02
N ALA A 350 6.72 4.47 19.50
CA ALA A 350 5.84 3.61 20.29
C ALA A 350 6.58 2.85 21.41
N ILE A 351 7.82 2.41 21.16
CA ILE A 351 8.65 1.74 22.18
C ILE A 351 9.07 2.70 23.31
N LYS A 352 9.13 4.01 23.06
CA LYS A 352 9.49 5.03 24.05
C LYS A 352 8.32 5.51 24.91
N ILE A 353 7.08 5.17 24.55
CA ILE A 353 5.88 5.57 25.28
C ILE A 353 5.63 4.60 26.42
#